data_AF-H0W6A2-F1
#
_entry.id   AF-H0W6A2-F1
#
_cell.length_a   1.000
_cell.length_b   1.000
_cell.length_c   1.000
_cell.angle_alpha   90.00
_cell.angle_beta   90.00
_cell.angle_gamma   90.00
#
_symmetry.space_group_name_H-M   'P 1'
#
loop_
_entity.id
_entity.type
_entity.pdbx_description
1 polymer ?
#
loop_
_entity_poly.entity_id
_entity_poly.type
_entity_poly.pdbx_seq_one_letter_code
_entity_poly.pdbx_strand_id
1 'polypeptide(L)'
;MDRVFPSMQWVISLGISTAIIDNISCGILKGSRMLYAASQEGQLPLIHSMLNERLSPAVAVIQLIILSSIAVIPSNLTNLIKYLGLICWVLSGLNMIGLLKMRYKDPDLRRPYK
;
A
#
# COMPACT_ATOMS: atom_id res chain seq x y z
N MET A 1 -28.62 9.69 1.35
CA MET A 1 -28.40 10.29 0.01
C MET A 1 -29.22 9.59 -1.09
N ASP A 2 -30.03 8.60 -0.73
CA ASP A 2 -30.82 7.74 -1.64
C ASP A 2 -32.04 8.41 -2.28
N ARG A 3 -32.18 9.73 -2.12
CA ARG A 3 -33.38 10.47 -2.49
C ARG A 3 -33.18 11.47 -3.62
N VAL A 4 -31.95 11.67 -4.10
CA VAL A 4 -31.64 12.77 -5.04
C VAL A 4 -31.60 12.31 -6.50
N PHE A 5 -31.22 11.06 -6.80
CA PHE A 5 -31.23 10.51 -8.17
C PHE A 5 -31.57 9.01 -8.22
N PRO A 6 -32.84 8.60 -8.05
CA PRO A 6 -33.24 7.18 -8.08
C PRO A 6 -32.89 6.48 -9.41
N SER A 7 -32.84 7.21 -10.53
CA SER A 7 -32.49 6.64 -11.84
C SER A 7 -30.97 6.43 -12.04
N MET A 8 -30.10 7.03 -11.22
CA MET A 8 -28.64 7.04 -11.43
C MET A 8 -27.87 6.19 -10.42
N GLN A 9 -28.57 5.52 -9.50
CA GLN A 9 -27.98 4.65 -8.46
C GLN A 9 -27.10 3.54 -9.03
N TRP A 10 -27.48 2.98 -10.18
CA TRP A 10 -26.69 1.93 -10.84
C TRP A 10 -25.35 2.45 -11.34
N VAL A 11 -25.30 3.67 -11.89
CA VAL A 11 -24.06 4.31 -12.35
C VAL A 11 -23.15 4.62 -11.17
N ILE A 12 -23.71 5.06 -10.04
CA ILE A 12 -22.95 5.32 -8.81
C ILE A 12 -22.34 4.01 -8.29
N SER A 13 -23.11 2.92 -8.26
CA SER A 13 -22.59 1.62 -7.85
C SER A 13 -21.50 1.10 -8.78
N LEU A 14 -21.65 1.25 -10.11
CA LEU A 14 -20.62 0.89 -11.08
C LEU A 14 -19.35 1.73 -10.92
N GLY A 15 -19.50 3.03 -10.66
CA GLY A 15 -18.38 3.93 -10.39
C GLY A 15 -17.59 3.53 -9.14
N ILE A 16 -18.29 3.16 -8.07
CA ILE A 16 -17.65 2.68 -6.83
C ILE A 16 -16.93 1.35 -7.09
N SER A 17 -17.56 0.39 -7.77
CA SER A 17 -16.95 -0.90 -8.08
C SER A 17 -15.69 -0.76 -8.92
N THR A 18 -15.74 0.05 -9.98
CA THR A 18 -14.57 0.29 -10.84
C THR A 18 -13.44 1.01 -10.11
N ALA A 19 -13.74 1.97 -9.24
CA ALA A 19 -12.74 2.64 -8.41
C ALA A 19 -12.06 1.71 -7.39
N ILE A 20 -12.80 0.76 -6.82
CA ILE A 20 -12.23 -0.25 -5.91
C ILE A 20 -11.29 -1.19 -6.68
N ILE A 21 -11.70 -1.64 -7.87
CA ILE A 21 -10.87 -2.50 -8.74
C ILE A 21 -9.56 -1.79 -9.12
N ASP A 22 -9.65 -0.51 -9.48
CA ASP A 22 -8.47 0.31 -9.80
C ASP A 22 -7.52 0.44 -8.59
N ASN A 23 -8.06 0.77 -7.41
CA ASN A 23 -7.26 0.90 -6.19
C ASN A 23 -6.54 -0.40 -5.82
N ILE A 24 -7.23 -1.53 -5.90
CA ILE A 24 -6.63 -2.84 -5.61
C ILE A 24 -5.50 -3.15 -6.59
N SER A 25 -5.75 -2.93 -7.89
CA SER A 25 -4.75 -3.17 -8.94
C SER A 25 -3.51 -2.29 -8.77
N CYS A 26 -3.70 -1.00 -8.48
CA CYS A 26 -2.62 -0.07 -8.15
C CYS A 26 -1.86 -0.50 -6.88
N GLY A 27 -2.58 -0.96 -5.85
CA GLY A 27 -2.01 -1.47 -4.60
C GLY A 27 -1.07 -2.66 -4.82
N ILE A 28 -1.47 -3.62 -5.65
CA ILE A 28 -0.66 -4.79 -5.98
C ILE A 28 0.63 -4.38 -6.71
N LEU A 29 0.55 -3.46 -7.67
CA LEU A 29 1.71 -2.95 -8.41
C LEU A 29 2.68 -2.16 -7.52
N LYS A 30 2.17 -1.37 -6.58
CA LYS A 30 3.00 -0.65 -5.59
C LYS A 30 3.68 -1.62 -4.62
N GLY A 31 2.91 -2.58 -4.10
CA GLY A 31 3.39 -3.58 -3.15
C GLY A 31 4.49 -4.47 -3.71
N SER A 32 4.36 -4.93 -4.96
CA SER A 32 5.37 -5.77 -5.60
C SER A 32 6.72 -5.07 -5.78
N ARG A 33 6.70 -3.78 -6.17
CA ARG A 33 7.91 -2.96 -6.28
C ARG A 33 8.57 -2.71 -4.93
N MET A 34 7.77 -2.48 -3.88
CA MET A 34 8.28 -2.28 -2.53
C MET A 34 8.94 -3.56 -1.98
N LEU A 35 8.32 -4.72 -2.20
CA LEU A 35 8.91 -6.01 -1.82
C LEU A 35 10.19 -6.33 -2.60
N TYR A 36 10.25 -5.99 -3.89
CA TYR A 36 11.46 -6.14 -4.70
C TYR A 36 12.61 -5.25 -4.17
N ALA A 37 12.35 -3.96 -3.93
CA ALA A 37 13.35 -3.05 -3.38
C ALA A 37 13.82 -3.48 -1.98
N ALA A 38 12.90 -3.92 -1.12
CA ALA A 38 13.24 -4.43 0.22
C ALA A 38 14.06 -5.73 0.17
N SER A 39 13.87 -6.56 -0.86
CA SER A 39 14.72 -7.74 -1.09
C SER A 39 16.12 -7.36 -1.61
N GLN A 40 16.25 -6.26 -2.37
CA GLN A 40 17.55 -5.78 -2.85
C GLN A 40 18.39 -5.15 -1.71
N GLU A 41 17.74 -4.54 -0.72
CA GLU A 41 18.41 -4.03 0.49
C GLU A 41 18.71 -5.13 1.55
N GLY A 42 18.45 -6.40 1.22
CA GLY A 42 18.78 -7.55 2.08
C GLY A 42 17.93 -7.67 3.36
N GLN A 43 16.84 -6.89 3.48
CA GLN A 43 15.96 -6.91 4.65
C GLN A 43 14.92 -8.05 4.63
N LEU A 44 14.75 -8.73 3.49
CA LEU A 44 13.81 -9.85 3.32
C LEU A 44 14.51 -11.06 2.68
N PRO A 45 14.13 -12.32 3.04
CA PRO A 45 14.74 -13.52 2.48
C PRO A 45 14.54 -13.60 0.95
N LEU A 46 15.62 -13.95 0.25
CA LEU A 46 15.83 -14.03 -1.21
C LEU A 46 14.76 -14.80 -2.02
N ILE A 47 13.84 -15.50 -1.36
CA ILE A 47 12.72 -16.24 -1.96
C ILE A 47 11.79 -15.26 -2.73
N HIS A 48 11.69 -14.00 -2.30
CA HIS A 48 10.92 -12.95 -2.97
C HIS A 48 11.62 -12.33 -4.20
N SER A 49 12.90 -12.63 -4.40
CA SER A 49 13.71 -12.08 -5.50
C SER A 49 13.74 -12.99 -6.73
N MET A 50 13.02 -14.12 -6.74
CA MET A 50 12.88 -14.94 -7.94
C MET A 50 12.01 -14.22 -8.98
N LEU A 51 12.68 -13.43 -9.82
CA LEU A 51 12.16 -12.86 -11.03
C LEU A 51 11.92 -14.01 -12.02
N ASN A 52 10.67 -14.35 -12.30
CA ASN A 52 10.35 -15.26 -13.40
C ASN A 52 10.75 -14.62 -14.74
N GLU A 53 10.98 -15.42 -15.79
CA GLU A 53 11.47 -15.01 -17.14
C GLU A 53 10.65 -13.88 -17.82
N ARG A 54 9.50 -13.53 -17.25
CA ARG A 54 8.58 -12.50 -17.73
C ARG A 54 8.64 -11.17 -16.96
N LEU A 55 9.70 -10.93 -16.18
CA LEU A 55 9.91 -9.70 -15.39
C LEU A 55 8.77 -9.34 -14.41
N SER A 56 7.88 -10.29 -14.11
CA SER A 56 6.77 -10.10 -13.18
C SER A 56 7.07 -10.87 -11.90
N PRO A 57 7.17 -10.21 -10.73
CA PRO A 57 7.43 -10.85 -9.45
C PRO A 57 6.18 -11.59 -8.96
N ALA A 58 5.81 -12.68 -9.65
CA ALA A 58 4.58 -13.44 -9.41
C ALA A 58 4.54 -14.03 -7.99
N VAL A 59 5.67 -14.47 -7.46
CA VAL A 59 5.79 -15.02 -6.10
C VAL A 59 5.51 -13.93 -5.03
N ALA A 60 6.02 -12.71 -5.23
CA ALA A 60 5.76 -11.59 -4.33
C ALA A 60 4.29 -11.14 -4.33
N VAL A 61 3.65 -11.18 -5.50
CA VAL A 61 2.22 -10.86 -5.65
C VAL A 61 1.35 -11.89 -4.92
N ILE A 62 1.63 -13.18 -5.09
CA ILE A 62 0.89 -14.26 -4.40
C ILE A 62 1.03 -14.12 -2.88
N GLN A 63 2.23 -13.85 -2.38
CA GLN A 63 2.46 -13.67 -0.95
C GLN A 63 1.75 -12.44 -0.38
N LEU A 64 1.68 -11.34 -1.15
CA LEU A 64 0.96 -10.14 -0.77
C LEU A 64 -0.56 -10.38 -0.72
N ILE A 65 -1.10 -11.15 -1.66
CA ILE A 65 -2.52 -11.56 -1.68
C ILE A 65 -2.84 -12.49 -0.50
N ILE A 66 -1.98 -13.46 -0.20
CA ILE A 66 -2.16 -14.38 0.94
C ILE A 66 -2.14 -13.61 2.26
N LEU A 67 -1.15 -12.73 2.46
CA LEU A 67 -1.04 -11.91 3.67
C LEU A 67 -2.25 -10.98 3.84
N SER A 68 -2.70 -10.36 2.73
CA SER A 68 -3.91 -9.55 2.73
C SER A 68 -5.16 -10.36 3.07
N SER A 69 -5.28 -11.59 2.54
CA SER A 69 -6.41 -12.47 2.83
C SER A 69 -6.44 -12.86 4.31
N ILE A 70 -5.29 -13.24 4.88
CA ILE A 70 -5.16 -13.58 6.31
C ILE A 70 -5.53 -12.39 7.20
N ALA A 71 -5.17 -11.16 6.82
CA ALA A 71 -5.52 -9.96 7.59
C ALA A 71 -7.03 -9.64 7.57
N VAL A 72 -7.73 -10.02 6.50
CA VAL A 72 -9.16 -9.76 6.31
C VAL A 72 -10.04 -10.79 7.03
N ILE A 73 -9.64 -12.07 7.07
CA ILE A 73 -10.46 -13.17 7.62
C ILE A 73 -10.93 -12.96 9.08
N PRO A 74 -10.10 -12.47 10.03
CA PRO A 74 -10.50 -12.39 11.43
C PRO A 74 -11.08 -11.03 11.86
N SER A 75 -11.08 -10.01 10.99
CA SER A 75 -11.27 -8.63 11.43
C SER A 75 -12.63 -8.02 11.03
N ASN A 76 -13.38 -7.55 12.03
CA ASN A 76 -14.55 -6.70 11.82
C ASN A 76 -14.11 -5.40 11.10
N LEU A 77 -14.81 -5.01 10.02
CA LEU A 77 -14.45 -3.86 9.16
C LEU A 77 -14.15 -2.59 9.96
N THR A 78 -14.99 -2.26 10.95
CA THR A 78 -14.82 -1.08 11.81
C THR A 78 -13.52 -1.11 12.60
N ASN A 79 -13.14 -2.27 13.13
CA ASN A 79 -11.90 -2.42 13.90
C ASN A 79 -10.69 -2.42 12.97
N LEU A 80 -10.79 -3.07 11.82
CA LEU A 80 -9.71 -3.09 10.82
C LEU A 80 -9.34 -1.68 10.37
N ILE A 81 -10.33 -0.85 10.03
CA ILE A 81 -10.12 0.55 9.62
C ILE A 81 -9.45 1.33 10.75
N LYS A 82 -9.89 1.14 12.00
CA LYS A 82 -9.30 1.82 13.16
C LYS A 82 -7.83 1.46 13.36
N TYR A 83 -7.46 0.19 13.25
CA TYR A 83 -6.07 -0.27 13.39
C TYR A 83 -5.19 0.21 12.23
N LEU A 84 -5.68 0.11 10.98
CA LEU A 84 -4.95 0.61 9.82
C LEU A 84 -4.72 2.12 9.89
N GLY A 85 -5.74 2.88 10.31
CA GLY A 85 -5.62 4.32 10.52
C GLY A 85 -4.57 4.67 11.59
N LEU A 86 -4.54 3.94 12.71
CA LEU A 86 -3.53 4.10 13.74
C LEU A 86 -2.11 3.88 13.20
N ILE A 87 -1.90 2.76 12.49
CA ILE A 87 -0.60 2.40 11.91
C ILE A 87 -0.16 3.46 10.90
N CYS A 88 -1.05 3.90 10.01
CA CYS A 88 -0.76 4.92 9.01
C CYS A 88 -0.34 6.25 9.65
N TRP A 89 -1.04 6.67 10.72
CA TRP A 89 -0.71 7.88 11.46
C TRP A 89 0.66 7.78 12.14
N VAL A 90 0.95 6.65 12.78
CA VAL A 90 2.25 6.40 13.42
C VAL A 90 3.38 6.37 12.40
N LEU A 91 3.22 5.69 11.26
CA LEU A 91 4.22 5.65 10.19
C LEU A 91 4.48 7.03 9.59
N SER A 92 3.42 7.84 9.42
CA SER A 92 3.54 9.22 8.96
C SER A 92 4.30 10.08 9.97
N GLY A 93 4.02 9.91 11.26
CA GLY A 93 4.77 10.54 12.35
C GLY A 93 6.25 10.14 12.35
N LEU A 94 6.55 8.85 12.19
CA LEU A 94 7.91 8.34 12.10
C LEU A 94 8.66 8.90 10.89
N ASN A 95 8.00 8.99 9.73
CA ASN A 95 8.58 9.59 8.53
C ASN A 95 8.92 11.07 8.74
N MET A 96 8.02 11.83 9.39
CA MET A 96 8.27 13.23 9.74
C MET A 96 9.47 13.38 10.69
N ILE A 97 9.57 12.53 11.71
CA ILE A 97 10.71 12.50 12.64
C ILE A 97 11.99 12.09 11.91
N GLY A 98 11.93 11.10 11.02
CA GLY A 98 13.06 10.67 10.20
C GLY A 98 13.59 11.78 9.32
N LEU A 99 12.70 12.51 8.64
CA LEU A 99 13.05 13.67 7.82
C LEU A 99 13.67 14.79 8.66
N LEU A 100 13.14 15.05 9.85
CA LEU A 100 13.67 16.05 10.77
C LEU A 100 15.07 15.66 11.28
N LYS A 101 15.26 14.40 11.67
CA LYS A 101 16.55 13.86 12.10
C LYS A 101 17.59 13.96 10.98
N MET A 102 17.22 13.62 9.74
CA MET A 102 18.09 13.75 8.58
C MET A 102 18.43 15.22 8.28
N ARG A 103 17.51 16.17 8.53
CA ARG A 103 17.78 17.62 8.41
C ARG A 103 18.76 18.12 9.46
N TYR A 104 18.78 17.53 10.66
CA TYR A 104 19.72 17.89 11.71
C TYR A 104 21.10 17.25 11.54
N LYS A 105 21.15 15.98 11.11
CA LYS A 105 22.40 15.21 11.00
C LYS A 105 23.21 15.56 9.74
N ASP A 106 22.54 15.79 8.61
CA ASP A 106 23.19 16.06 7.33
C ASP A 106 22.62 17.34 6.66
N PRO A 107 23.00 18.53 7.19
CA PRO A 107 22.46 19.81 6.71
C PRO A 107 22.98 20.23 5.34
N ASP A 108 24.16 19.75 4.92
CA ASP A 108 24.83 20.13 3.67
C ASP A 108 24.40 19.34 2.44
N LEU A 109 23.47 18.39 2.56
CA LEU A 109 22.93 17.71 1.39
C LEU A 109 22.16 18.70 0.49
N ARG A 110 22.51 18.74 -0.80
CA ARG A 110 21.82 19.56 -1.81
C ARG A 110 20.38 19.06 -1.99
N ARG A 111 19.43 19.70 -1.32
CA ARG A 111 17.99 19.38 -1.44
C ARG A 111 17.35 20.25 -2.54
N PRO A 112 16.83 19.66 -3.64
CA PRO A 112 16.16 20.41 -4.69
C PRO A 112 14.78 20.96 -4.28
N TYR A 113 14.18 20.40 -3.23
CA TYR A 113 12.92 20.86 -2.63
C TYR A 113 13.13 21.07 -1.12
N LYS A 114 12.67 22.19 -0.57
CA LYS A 114 12.86 22.60 0.84
C LYS A 114 11.56 22.65 1.62
#